data_AF-A0A291LZV3-F1
#
_entry.id   AF-A0A291LZV3-F1
#
_cell.length_a   1.000
_cell.length_b   1.000
_cell.length_c   1.000
_cell.angle_alpha   90.00
_cell.angle_beta   90.00
_cell.angle_gamma   90.00
#
_symmetry.space_group_name_H-M   'P 1'
#
loop_
_entity.id
_entity.type
_entity.pdbx_description
1 polymer ?
#
loop_
_entity_poly.entity_id
_entity_poly.type
_entity_poly.pdbx_seq_one_letter_code
_entity_poly.pdbx_strand_id
1 'polypeptide(L)'
;MPRDGDPFMTTDTILPRSARRRIGLIGGSGPEAGVDLWQKVIEETKALLGARYLGDLDGPQVRVVSSPVLGLSMELEANDVAVWPELERCFDELSGASDFVAIACNTLNYYEDQIRAKPRLAELVSVGDVVEAYLDARGVTSVALLGAAPVTKMDRWSAYRRLSDRVTVELPKDAALLHRIIYDVKRLGGSDPDVVARFHDLVGTLESDTVLLACTELPLIPCAAGGKDLVDVTRLLARALVEKSVLATSPSR
;
A
#
# COMPACT_ATOMS: atom_id res chain seq x y z
N MET A 1 -21.84 -1.40 -19.38
CA MET A 1 -22.40 -0.16 -18.80
C MET A 1 -21.71 0.05 -17.47
N PRO A 2 -21.02 1.18 -17.24
CA PRO A 2 -20.43 1.47 -15.94
C PRO A 2 -21.56 1.60 -14.92
N ARG A 3 -21.37 1.03 -13.73
CA ARG A 3 -22.32 1.18 -12.63
C ARG A 3 -22.12 2.57 -12.03
N ASP A 4 -23.16 3.38 -12.06
CA ASP A 4 -23.24 4.62 -11.31
C ASP A 4 -23.14 4.31 -9.81
N GLY A 5 -22.25 5.01 -9.10
CA GLY A 5 -22.18 4.97 -7.64
C GLY A 5 -20.81 4.80 -6.99
N ASP A 6 -19.69 5.14 -7.65
CA ASP A 6 -18.42 5.30 -6.94
C ASP A 6 -18.38 6.71 -6.29
N PRO A 7 -18.44 6.84 -4.94
CA PRO A 7 -18.44 8.13 -4.24
C PRO A 7 -17.14 8.93 -4.40
N PHE A 8 -16.12 8.41 -5.10
CA PHE A 8 -14.84 9.06 -5.34
C PHE A 8 -14.75 9.93 -6.60
N MET A 9 -15.84 10.14 -7.37
CA MET A 9 -15.83 11.12 -8.46
C MET A 9 -16.13 12.54 -7.96
N THR A 10 -15.17 13.14 -7.27
CA THR A 10 -15.12 14.59 -7.07
C THR A 10 -14.93 15.29 -8.42
N THR A 11 -15.52 16.48 -8.55
CA THR A 11 -15.34 17.40 -9.70
C THR A 11 -13.94 18.02 -9.71
N ASP A 12 -12.91 17.22 -9.48
CA ASP A 12 -11.54 17.70 -9.42
C ASP A 12 -11.01 17.92 -10.83
N THR A 13 -10.38 19.08 -11.03
CA THR A 13 -9.83 19.47 -12.32
C THR A 13 -8.58 18.64 -12.60
N ILE A 14 -8.59 17.86 -13.68
CA ILE A 14 -7.42 17.11 -14.14
C ILE A 14 -6.36 18.08 -14.67
N LEU A 15 -5.14 17.93 -14.16
CA LEU A 15 -3.99 18.72 -14.56
C LEU A 15 -3.53 18.37 -15.99
N PRO A 16 -3.10 19.36 -16.78
CA PRO A 16 -2.43 19.09 -18.04
C PRO A 16 -1.14 18.29 -17.79
N ARG A 17 -0.71 17.49 -18.77
CA ARG A 17 0.46 16.59 -18.65
C ARG A 17 1.71 17.27 -18.07
N SER A 18 1.98 18.51 -18.47
CA SER A 18 3.13 19.30 -18.01
C SER A 18 3.07 19.74 -16.54
N ALA A 19 1.90 19.68 -15.91
CA ALA A 19 1.67 20.08 -14.52
C ALA A 19 1.39 18.89 -13.59
N ARG A 20 1.34 17.66 -14.13
CA ARG A 20 1.16 16.46 -13.30
C ARG A 20 2.40 16.23 -12.44
N ARG A 21 2.18 15.88 -11.18
CA ARG A 21 3.24 15.74 -10.17
C ARG A 21 3.91 14.37 -10.23
N ARG A 22 5.20 14.31 -9.93
CA ARG A 22 6.08 13.15 -10.02
C ARG A 22 5.92 12.22 -8.84
N ILE A 23 5.93 10.91 -9.11
CA ILE A 23 5.77 9.85 -8.10
C ILE A 23 7.10 9.11 -7.92
N GLY A 24 7.55 8.96 -6.68
CA GLY A 24 8.65 8.09 -6.25
C GLY A 24 8.11 6.85 -5.56
N LEU A 25 8.62 5.67 -5.90
CA LEU A 25 8.24 4.41 -5.28
C LEU A 25 9.48 3.74 -4.67
N ILE A 26 9.41 3.42 -3.39
CA ILE A 26 10.41 2.62 -2.69
C ILE A 26 9.92 1.17 -2.63
N GLY A 27 10.64 0.26 -3.27
CA GLY A 27 10.41 -1.19 -3.23
C GLY A 27 11.58 -1.96 -2.63
N GLY A 28 11.55 -3.29 -2.79
CA GLY A 28 12.64 -4.18 -2.34
C GLY A 28 12.34 -4.95 -1.05
N SER A 29 11.17 -4.73 -0.45
CA SER A 29 10.67 -5.47 0.73
C SER A 29 9.26 -6.05 0.50
N GLY A 30 9.01 -6.88 -0.51
CA GLY A 30 9.93 -7.47 -1.50
C GLY A 30 9.97 -6.75 -2.86
N PRO A 31 10.78 -7.23 -3.82
CA PRO A 31 10.88 -6.67 -5.16
C PRO A 31 9.55 -6.71 -5.94
N GLU A 32 8.83 -7.83 -5.88
CA GLU A 32 7.56 -8.06 -6.57
C GLU A 32 6.47 -7.10 -6.10
N ALA A 33 6.43 -6.81 -4.79
CA ALA A 33 5.54 -5.80 -4.22
C ALA A 33 5.82 -4.39 -4.77
N GLY A 34 7.09 -4.05 -5.02
CA GLY A 34 7.46 -2.79 -5.66
C GLY A 34 6.99 -2.70 -7.11
N VAL A 35 7.12 -3.80 -7.87
CA VAL A 35 6.61 -3.91 -9.25
C VAL A 35 5.09 -3.82 -9.28
N ASP A 36 4.42 -4.51 -8.37
CA ASP A 36 2.97 -4.52 -8.22
C ASP A 36 2.41 -3.11 -7.91
N LEU A 37 3.02 -2.37 -6.97
CA LEU A 37 2.63 -0.98 -6.72
C LEU A 37 2.79 -0.12 -7.99
N TRP A 38 3.88 -0.27 -8.73
CA TRP A 38 4.10 0.51 -9.96
C TRP A 38 3.07 0.17 -11.04
N GLN A 39 2.80 -1.12 -11.26
CA GLN A 39 1.75 -1.59 -12.15
C GLN A 39 0.40 -0.99 -11.76
N LYS A 40 0.10 -0.99 -10.45
CA LYS A 40 -1.14 -0.43 -9.95
C LYS A 40 -1.24 1.09 -10.12
N VAL A 41 -0.14 1.83 -10.05
CA VAL A 41 -0.12 3.27 -10.36
C VAL A 41 -0.47 3.53 -11.83
N ILE A 42 0.02 2.70 -12.76
CA ILE A 42 -0.32 2.81 -14.20
C ILE A 42 -1.82 2.55 -14.43
N GLU A 43 -2.34 1.49 -13.83
CA GLU A 43 -3.75 1.11 -13.94
C GLU A 43 -4.70 2.11 -13.30
N GLU A 44 -4.41 2.61 -12.09
CA GLU A 44 -5.22 3.66 -11.47
C GLU A 44 -5.15 4.97 -12.27
N THR A 45 -4.01 5.27 -12.92
CA THR A 45 -3.92 6.41 -13.86
C THR A 45 -4.89 6.25 -15.03
N LYS A 46 -4.95 5.05 -15.63
CA LYS A 46 -5.91 4.74 -16.70
C LYS A 46 -7.35 4.82 -16.20
N ALA A 47 -7.63 4.28 -15.02
CA ALA A 47 -8.97 4.30 -14.43
C ALA A 47 -9.46 5.73 -14.17
N LEU A 48 -8.62 6.58 -13.56
CA LEU A 48 -8.95 7.96 -13.23
C LEU A 48 -9.13 8.84 -14.49
N LEU A 49 -8.26 8.68 -15.49
CA LEU A 49 -8.36 9.45 -16.73
C LEU A 49 -9.51 8.96 -17.63
N GLY A 50 -9.85 7.66 -17.59
CA GLY A 50 -10.87 7.05 -18.42
C GLY A 50 -10.62 7.27 -19.91
N ALA A 51 -11.63 7.76 -20.63
CA ALA A 51 -11.50 8.08 -22.06
C ALA A 51 -10.45 9.16 -22.40
N ARG A 52 -9.95 9.91 -21.39
CA ARG A 52 -8.87 10.89 -21.56
C ARG A 52 -7.47 10.27 -21.57
N TYR A 53 -7.32 9.00 -21.22
CA TYR A 53 -6.05 8.28 -21.37
C TYR A 53 -5.87 7.90 -22.84
N LEU A 54 -5.10 8.69 -23.59
CA LEU A 54 -4.96 8.51 -25.04
C LEU A 54 -3.75 7.65 -25.43
N GLY A 55 -2.81 7.42 -24.51
CA GLY A 55 -1.61 6.64 -24.76
C GLY A 55 -0.48 6.98 -23.80
N ASP A 56 0.75 6.64 -24.17
CA ASP A 56 1.93 6.69 -23.27
C ASP A 56 2.21 8.07 -22.67
N LEU A 57 1.89 9.13 -23.40
CA LEU A 57 2.05 10.51 -22.90
C LEU A 57 1.09 10.86 -21.76
N ASP A 58 0.04 10.08 -21.53
CA ASP A 58 -0.85 10.20 -20.37
C ASP A 58 -0.43 9.32 -19.19
N GLY A 59 0.62 8.53 -19.33
CA GLY A 59 1.18 7.71 -18.26
C GLY A 59 1.72 8.55 -17.09
N PRO A 60 1.85 7.94 -15.90
CA PRO A 60 2.39 8.61 -14.73
C PRO A 60 3.91 8.79 -14.86
N GLN A 61 4.45 9.91 -14.35
CA GLN A 61 5.89 10.11 -14.24
C GLN A 61 6.42 9.47 -12.95
N VAL A 62 7.09 8.32 -13.07
CA VAL A 62 7.50 7.50 -11.93
C VAL A 62 9.03 7.34 -11.85
N ARG A 63 9.57 7.40 -10.64
CA ARG A 63 10.92 6.95 -10.27
C ARG A 63 10.81 5.82 -9.26
N VAL A 64 11.63 4.78 -9.41
CA VAL A 64 11.61 3.62 -8.53
C VAL A 64 13.00 3.38 -7.98
N VAL A 65 13.10 3.19 -6.67
CA VAL A 65 14.28 2.66 -6.00
C VAL A 65 13.87 1.33 -5.36
N SER A 66 14.62 0.26 -5.63
CA SER A 66 14.38 -1.06 -5.06
C SER A 66 15.63 -1.55 -4.35
N SER A 67 15.55 -1.74 -3.03
CA SER A 67 16.68 -2.18 -2.22
C SER A 67 16.38 -3.47 -1.46
N PRO A 68 17.13 -4.57 -1.70
CA PRO A 68 16.87 -5.84 -1.03
C PRO A 68 17.22 -5.83 0.46
N VAL A 69 18.05 -4.88 0.93
CA VAL A 69 18.38 -4.71 2.35
C VAL A 69 17.10 -4.41 3.17
N LEU A 70 16.13 -3.73 2.56
CA LEU A 70 14.84 -3.47 3.18
C LEU A 70 14.03 -4.75 3.43
N GLY A 71 14.39 -5.89 2.82
CA GLY A 71 13.80 -7.20 3.10
C GLY A 71 13.95 -7.65 4.55
N LEU A 72 14.94 -7.10 5.28
CA LEU A 72 15.13 -7.32 6.73
C LEU A 72 13.97 -6.80 7.59
N SER A 73 13.00 -6.08 7.00
CA SER A 73 11.80 -5.58 7.68
C SER A 73 10.88 -6.69 8.21
N MET A 74 10.99 -7.93 7.73
CA MET A 74 10.19 -9.05 8.25
C MET A 74 10.45 -9.28 9.75
N GLU A 75 11.68 -9.03 10.22
CA GLU A 75 12.11 -9.02 11.61
C GLU A 75 12.53 -7.60 12.04
N LEU A 76 11.69 -6.59 11.74
CA LEU A 76 11.99 -5.17 11.90
C LEU A 76 12.65 -4.81 13.24
N GLU A 77 12.10 -5.29 14.37
CA GLU A 77 12.62 -4.97 15.70
C GLU A 77 14.09 -5.40 15.89
N ALA A 78 14.49 -6.53 15.30
CA ALA A 78 15.87 -7.02 15.38
C ALA A 78 16.81 -6.32 14.39
N ASN A 79 16.25 -5.77 13.30
CA ASN A 79 17.01 -5.25 12.17
C ASN A 79 16.91 -3.71 11.98
N ASP A 80 16.27 -3.00 12.92
CA ASP A 80 16.04 -1.54 12.87
C ASP A 80 17.29 -0.75 12.48
N VAL A 81 18.43 -1.08 13.10
CA VAL A 81 19.73 -0.44 12.85
C VAL A 81 20.24 -0.56 11.41
N ALA A 82 19.79 -1.56 10.66
CA ALA A 82 20.13 -1.76 9.25
C ALA A 82 19.03 -1.24 8.32
N VAL A 83 17.77 -1.44 8.70
CA VAL A 83 16.60 -1.09 7.87
C VAL A 83 16.41 0.42 7.78
N TRP A 84 16.47 1.14 8.91
CA TRP A 84 16.19 2.58 8.91
C TRP A 84 17.17 3.38 8.03
N PRO A 85 18.50 3.24 8.16
CA PRO A 85 19.43 4.01 7.33
C PRO A 85 19.26 3.76 5.84
N GLU A 86 18.93 2.52 5.45
CA GLU A 86 18.69 2.20 4.04
C GLU A 86 17.37 2.78 3.53
N LEU A 87 16.30 2.72 4.33
CA LEU A 87 15.02 3.32 3.95
C LEU A 87 15.17 4.84 3.81
N GLU A 88 15.86 5.47 4.75
CA GLU A 88 16.16 6.90 4.71
C GLU A 88 16.95 7.26 3.44
N ARG A 89 17.98 6.49 3.11
CA ARG A 89 18.77 6.68 1.88
C ARG A 89 17.91 6.59 0.62
N CYS A 90 17.05 5.56 0.53
CA CYS A 90 16.14 5.38 -0.60
C CYS A 90 15.15 6.55 -0.72
N PHE A 91 14.64 7.05 0.40
CA PHE A 91 13.74 8.19 0.42
C PHE A 91 14.45 9.48 0.00
N ASP A 92 15.64 9.75 0.53
CA ASP A 92 16.45 10.93 0.20
C ASP A 92 16.80 10.95 -1.30
N GLU A 93 17.12 9.79 -1.88
CA GLU A 93 17.38 9.63 -3.32
C GLU A 93 16.16 10.04 -4.17
N LEU A 94 14.95 9.60 -3.80
CA LEU A 94 13.73 9.93 -4.52
C LEU A 94 13.24 11.35 -4.24
N SER A 95 13.51 11.89 -3.06
CA SER A 95 12.99 13.20 -2.65
C SER A 95 13.46 14.32 -3.58
N GLY A 96 14.64 14.22 -4.20
CA GLY A 96 15.12 15.24 -5.14
C GLY A 96 14.48 15.14 -6.53
N ALA A 97 13.85 14.01 -6.86
CA ALA A 97 13.37 13.70 -8.20
C ALA A 97 11.83 13.57 -8.30
N SER A 98 11.13 13.54 -7.16
CA SER A 98 9.70 13.32 -7.06
C SER A 98 9.02 14.38 -6.19
N ASP A 99 7.72 14.56 -6.39
CA ASP A 99 6.89 15.43 -5.55
C ASP A 99 6.21 14.63 -4.43
N PHE A 100 5.92 13.35 -4.70
CA PHE A 100 5.38 12.38 -3.74
C PHE A 100 6.23 11.13 -3.69
N VAL A 101 6.39 10.52 -2.51
CA VAL A 101 7.03 9.23 -2.33
C VAL A 101 6.10 8.29 -1.57
N ALA A 102 6.05 7.03 -2.01
CA ALA A 102 5.36 5.95 -1.32
C ALA A 102 6.27 4.75 -1.11
N ILE A 103 6.00 4.00 -0.04
CA ILE A 103 6.75 2.80 0.32
C ILE A 103 5.89 1.58 0.06
N ALA A 104 6.34 0.70 -0.85
CA ALA A 104 5.69 -0.56 -1.20
C ALA A 104 5.92 -1.66 -0.15
N CYS A 105 5.71 -1.33 1.13
CA CYS A 105 5.80 -2.26 2.24
C CYS A 105 5.10 -1.67 3.46
N ASN A 106 4.06 -2.35 3.93
CA ASN A 106 3.28 -1.92 5.10
C ASN A 106 4.12 -1.86 6.39
N THR A 107 5.03 -2.82 6.60
CA THR A 107 5.92 -2.82 7.76
C THR A 107 6.83 -1.60 7.79
N LEU A 108 7.41 -1.20 6.65
CA LEU A 108 8.33 -0.06 6.57
C LEU A 108 7.64 1.29 6.80
N ASN A 109 6.32 1.37 6.63
CA ASN A 109 5.56 2.57 6.98
C ASN A 109 5.52 2.85 8.49
N TYR A 110 6.05 1.95 9.34
CA TYR A 110 6.37 2.25 10.73
C TYR A 110 7.24 3.52 10.87
N TYR A 111 8.14 3.77 9.92
CA TYR A 111 9.06 4.91 9.95
C TYR A 111 8.43 6.22 9.46
N GLU A 112 7.12 6.31 9.28
CA GLU A 112 6.48 7.54 8.77
C GLU A 112 6.80 8.76 9.63
N ASP A 113 6.85 8.62 10.96
CA ASP A 113 7.15 9.70 11.90
C ASP A 113 8.60 10.18 11.72
N GLN A 114 9.54 9.24 11.62
CA GLN A 114 10.96 9.53 11.37
C GLN A 114 11.18 10.20 10.01
N ILE A 115 10.44 9.79 8.98
CA ILE A 115 10.48 10.42 7.65
C ILE A 115 9.94 11.85 7.74
N ARG A 116 8.80 12.07 8.41
CA ARG A 116 8.15 13.38 8.55
C ARG A 116 8.95 14.34 9.44
N ALA A 117 9.73 13.82 10.40
CA ALA A 117 10.54 14.63 11.32
C ALA A 117 11.69 15.38 10.62
N LYS A 118 12.14 14.93 9.44
CA LYS A 118 13.18 15.59 8.65
C LYS A 118 12.57 16.22 7.39
N PRO A 119 12.62 17.55 7.23
CA PRO A 119 12.09 18.24 6.06
C PRO A 119 12.73 17.74 4.76
N ARG A 120 11.88 17.49 3.77
CA ARG A 120 12.24 16.97 2.45
C ARG A 120 11.41 17.66 1.38
N LEU A 121 11.87 17.61 0.13
CA LEU A 121 11.15 18.21 -0.99
C LEU A 121 9.91 17.40 -1.36
N ALA A 122 9.98 16.06 -1.25
CA ALA A 122 8.86 15.19 -1.55
C ALA A 122 8.03 14.89 -0.29
N GLU A 123 6.72 14.82 -0.47
CA GLU A 123 5.77 14.41 0.56
C GLU A 123 5.67 12.88 0.62
N LEU A 124 5.73 12.29 1.82
CA LEU A 124 5.37 10.89 2.03
C LEU A 124 3.85 10.71 1.94
N VAL A 125 3.38 9.88 1.02
CA VAL A 125 2.00 9.40 1.00
C VAL A 125 1.93 8.19 1.93
N SER A 126 1.39 8.40 3.14
CA SER A 126 1.30 7.37 4.18
C SER A 126 0.22 6.35 3.84
N VAL A 127 0.57 5.07 3.92
CA VAL A 127 -0.40 3.98 3.76
C VAL A 127 -1.44 3.97 4.89
N GLY A 128 -1.05 4.37 6.11
CA GLY A 128 -1.96 4.46 7.25
C GLY A 128 -3.05 5.50 7.00
N ASP A 129 -2.66 6.70 6.56
CA ASP A 129 -3.61 7.79 6.25
C ASP A 129 -4.57 7.38 5.12
N VAL A 130 -4.07 6.67 4.12
CA VAL A 130 -4.87 6.15 3.00
C VAL A 130 -5.89 5.10 3.46
N VAL A 131 -5.47 4.17 4.32
CA VAL A 131 -6.38 3.16 4.88
C VAL A 131 -7.44 3.81 5.76
N GLU A 132 -7.08 4.76 6.61
CA GLU A 132 -8.03 5.48 7.46
C GLU A 132 -9.08 6.24 6.64
N ALA A 133 -8.64 6.97 5.60
CA ALA A 133 -9.55 7.68 4.71
C ALA A 133 -10.51 6.73 3.99
N TYR A 134 -10.03 5.54 3.57
CA TYR A 134 -10.89 4.51 2.97
C TYR A 134 -11.96 4.01 3.95
N LEU A 135 -11.59 3.74 5.21
CA LEU A 135 -12.51 3.23 6.22
C LEU A 135 -13.58 4.29 6.57
N ASP A 136 -13.16 5.54 6.76
CA ASP A 136 -14.05 6.67 7.03
C ASP A 136 -15.07 6.86 5.89
N ALA A 137 -14.60 6.87 4.63
CA ALA A 137 -15.44 7.08 3.46
C ALA A 137 -16.48 5.96 3.26
N ARG A 138 -16.18 4.74 3.73
CA ARG A 138 -17.06 3.58 3.63
C ARG A 138 -17.88 3.31 4.89
N GLY A 139 -17.66 4.07 5.97
CA GLY A 139 -18.31 3.83 7.26
C GLY A 139 -17.98 2.45 7.84
N VAL A 140 -16.80 1.89 7.53
CA VAL A 140 -16.37 0.58 8.02
C VAL A 140 -15.93 0.71 9.48
N THR A 141 -16.51 -0.10 10.36
CA THR A 141 -16.23 -0.07 11.81
C THR A 141 -15.54 -1.32 12.34
N SER A 142 -15.38 -2.35 11.51
CA SER A 142 -14.67 -3.59 11.84
C SER A 142 -13.94 -4.14 10.62
N VAL A 143 -12.71 -4.60 10.80
CA VAL A 143 -11.89 -5.20 9.74
C VAL A 143 -11.07 -6.37 10.26
N ALA A 144 -10.76 -7.33 9.40
CA ALA A 144 -9.64 -8.23 9.61
C ALA A 144 -8.35 -7.63 9.05
N LEU A 145 -7.24 -7.73 9.79
CA LEU A 145 -5.94 -7.21 9.38
C LEU A 145 -4.96 -8.36 9.09
N LEU A 146 -4.63 -8.56 7.81
CA LEU A 146 -3.64 -9.56 7.40
C LEU A 146 -2.33 -8.88 7.03
N GLY A 147 -1.28 -9.09 7.82
CA GLY A 147 0.05 -8.55 7.55
C GLY A 147 1.17 -9.44 8.09
N ALA A 148 2.42 -9.02 7.84
CA ALA A 148 3.58 -9.66 8.45
C ALA A 148 3.58 -9.47 9.98
N ALA A 149 4.43 -10.21 10.70
CA ALA A 149 4.44 -10.18 12.16
C ALA A 149 4.56 -8.77 12.77
N PRO A 150 5.40 -7.83 12.25
CA PRO A 150 5.43 -6.47 12.76
C PRO A 150 4.11 -5.70 12.60
N VAL A 151 3.30 -6.03 11.59
CA VAL A 151 1.98 -5.44 11.38
C VAL A 151 0.95 -6.04 12.34
N THR A 152 0.84 -7.37 12.38
CA THR A 152 -0.20 -8.09 13.13
C THR A 152 -0.01 -8.09 14.64
N LYS A 153 1.22 -7.85 15.14
CA LYS A 153 1.45 -7.62 16.57
C LYS A 153 0.72 -6.37 17.09
N MET A 154 0.47 -5.39 16.23
CA MET A 154 -0.18 -4.11 16.58
C MET A 154 0.44 -3.39 17.79
N ASP A 155 1.72 -3.65 18.09
CA ASP A 155 2.45 -2.99 19.15
C ASP A 155 3.14 -1.71 18.63
N ARG A 156 4.11 -1.18 19.40
CA ARG A 156 4.85 0.03 19.04
C ARG A 156 5.51 -0.02 17.65
N TRP A 157 5.84 -1.20 17.12
CA TRP A 157 6.50 -1.41 15.82
C TRP A 157 5.53 -1.51 14.64
N SER A 158 4.22 -1.54 14.89
CA SER A 158 3.23 -1.63 13.83
C SER A 158 2.90 -0.26 13.25
N ALA A 159 2.94 -0.15 11.92
CA ALA A 159 2.41 1.00 11.18
C ALA A 159 0.89 1.19 11.39
N TYR A 160 0.20 0.15 11.88
CA TYR A 160 -1.25 0.15 12.11
C TYR A 160 -1.63 0.27 13.58
N ARG A 161 -0.68 0.57 14.49
CA ARG A 161 -0.96 0.65 15.94
C ARG A 161 -2.13 1.58 16.30
N ARG A 162 -2.33 2.66 15.53
CA ARG A 162 -3.42 3.64 15.73
C ARG A 162 -4.77 3.20 15.15
N LEU A 163 -4.80 2.13 14.35
CA LEU A 163 -6.03 1.67 13.72
C LEU A 163 -7.07 1.17 14.73
N SER A 164 -6.60 0.57 15.84
CA SER A 164 -7.45 0.11 16.94
C SER A 164 -8.18 1.24 17.68
N ASP A 165 -7.72 2.48 17.56
CA ASP A 165 -8.41 3.64 18.12
C ASP A 165 -9.64 4.05 17.28
N ARG A 166 -9.75 3.51 16.06
CA ARG A 166 -10.75 3.92 15.06
C ARG A 166 -11.77 2.83 14.75
N VAL A 167 -11.32 1.58 14.64
CA VAL A 167 -12.17 0.43 14.26
C VAL A 167 -11.84 -0.80 15.08
N THR A 168 -12.78 -1.75 15.16
CA THR A 168 -12.49 -3.08 15.67
C THR A 168 -11.55 -3.81 14.69
N VAL A 169 -10.45 -4.35 15.20
CA VAL A 169 -9.48 -5.08 14.37
C VAL A 169 -9.46 -6.55 14.79
N GLU A 170 -9.89 -7.42 13.88
CA GLU A 170 -9.71 -8.85 13.97
C GLU A 170 -8.32 -9.23 13.46
N LEU A 171 -7.60 -10.02 14.25
CA LEU A 171 -6.31 -10.60 13.88
C LEU A 171 -6.49 -12.08 13.54
N PRO A 172 -5.69 -12.64 12.61
CA PRO A 172 -5.75 -14.06 12.28
C PRO A 172 -5.45 -14.91 13.51
N LYS A 173 -6.25 -15.97 13.72
CA LYS A 173 -6.09 -16.92 14.83
C LYS A 173 -4.70 -17.58 14.84
N ASP A 174 -4.12 -17.79 13.65
CA ASP A 174 -2.74 -18.28 13.48
C ASP A 174 -1.88 -17.25 12.72
N ALA A 175 -1.40 -16.24 13.45
CA ALA A 175 -0.49 -15.22 12.90
C ALA A 175 0.85 -15.81 12.41
N ALA A 176 1.30 -16.93 12.98
CA ALA A 176 2.53 -17.60 12.56
C ALA A 176 2.36 -18.28 11.20
N LEU A 177 1.20 -18.90 10.94
CA LEU A 177 0.84 -19.42 9.62
C LEU A 177 0.79 -18.30 8.58
N LEU A 178 0.11 -17.19 8.88
CA LEU A 178 0.09 -16.04 7.96
C LEU A 178 1.50 -15.56 7.62
N HIS A 179 2.36 -15.42 8.63
CA HIS A 179 3.73 -14.98 8.42
C HIS A 179 4.55 -15.95 7.55
N ARG A 180 4.36 -17.27 7.71
CA ARG A 180 4.95 -18.30 6.84
C ARG A 180 4.42 -18.21 5.41
N ILE A 181 3.11 -18.04 5.22
CA ILE A 181 2.51 -17.83 3.88
C ILE A 181 3.18 -16.63 3.19
N ILE A 182 3.33 -15.50 3.88
CA ILE A 182 4.00 -14.30 3.33
C ILE A 182 5.45 -14.61 2.94
N TYR A 183 6.18 -15.34 3.76
CA TYR A 183 7.54 -15.79 3.45
C TYR A 183 7.59 -16.68 2.20
N ASP A 184 6.66 -17.61 2.09
CA ASP A 184 6.58 -18.52 0.95
C ASP A 184 6.18 -17.77 -0.33
N VAL A 185 5.31 -16.75 -0.26
CA VAL A 185 5.04 -15.85 -1.40
C VAL A 185 6.32 -15.19 -1.88
N LYS A 186 7.14 -14.65 -0.97
CA LYS A 186 8.42 -14.00 -1.32
C LYS A 186 9.44 -14.98 -1.93
N ARG A 187 9.33 -16.28 -1.62
CA ARG A 187 10.28 -17.30 -2.07
C ARG A 187 9.83 -18.03 -3.34
N LEU A 188 8.55 -18.36 -3.43
CA LEU A 188 7.95 -19.24 -4.44
C LEU A 188 7.05 -18.48 -5.42
N GLY A 189 6.59 -17.29 -5.05
CA GLY A 189 5.60 -16.50 -5.78
C GLY A 189 4.17 -16.73 -5.27
N GLY A 190 3.30 -15.73 -5.50
CA GLY A 190 1.90 -15.77 -5.03
C GLY A 190 1.02 -16.82 -5.72
N SER A 191 1.43 -17.30 -6.89
CA SER A 191 0.70 -18.32 -7.66
C SER A 191 1.09 -19.76 -7.29
N ASP A 192 1.97 -19.97 -6.31
CA ASP A 192 2.29 -21.31 -5.83
C ASP A 192 1.02 -22.00 -5.27
N PRO A 193 0.68 -23.23 -5.70
CA PRO A 193 -0.58 -23.86 -5.33
C PRO A 193 -0.77 -24.07 -3.81
N ASP A 194 0.30 -24.34 -3.06
CA ASP A 194 0.23 -24.53 -1.61
C ASP A 194 0.05 -23.19 -0.89
N VAL A 195 0.72 -22.14 -1.36
CA VAL A 195 0.49 -20.77 -0.89
C VAL A 195 -0.96 -20.34 -1.08
N VAL A 196 -1.51 -20.56 -2.29
CA VAL A 196 -2.90 -20.21 -2.62
C VAL A 196 -3.88 -20.96 -1.71
N ALA A 197 -3.71 -22.27 -1.55
CA ALA A 197 -4.60 -23.09 -0.72
C ALA A 197 -4.58 -22.64 0.75
N ARG A 198 -3.39 -22.49 1.35
CA ARG A 198 -3.25 -22.07 2.75
C ARG A 198 -3.80 -20.66 2.99
N PHE A 199 -3.59 -19.74 2.05
CA PHE A 199 -4.13 -18.38 2.16
C PHE A 199 -5.65 -18.35 2.06
N HIS A 200 -6.22 -19.09 1.11
CA HIS A 200 -7.67 -19.23 0.99
C HIS A 200 -8.31 -19.78 2.28
N ASP A 201 -7.74 -20.86 2.83
CA ASP A 201 -8.23 -21.46 4.08
C ASP A 201 -8.14 -20.46 5.24
N LEU A 202 -7.03 -19.71 5.36
CA LEU A 202 -6.85 -18.68 6.37
C LEU A 202 -7.92 -17.59 6.25
N VAL A 203 -8.19 -17.08 5.05
CA VAL A 203 -9.24 -16.08 4.79
C VAL A 203 -10.61 -16.62 5.20
N GLY A 204 -10.88 -17.90 4.97
CA GLY A 204 -12.11 -18.58 5.38
C GLY A 204 -12.31 -18.67 6.90
N THR A 205 -11.25 -18.52 7.70
CA THR A 205 -11.34 -18.53 9.17
C THR A 205 -11.71 -17.18 9.79
N LEU A 206 -11.67 -16.10 8.99
CA LEU A 206 -11.94 -14.74 9.45
C LEU A 206 -13.44 -14.50 9.58
N GLU A 207 -13.84 -13.73 10.57
CA GLU A 207 -15.22 -13.38 10.84
C GLU A 207 -15.62 -12.08 10.12
N SER A 208 -14.71 -11.11 10.02
CA SER A 208 -14.94 -9.81 9.38
C SER A 208 -15.21 -9.93 7.88
N ASP A 209 -16.16 -9.14 7.39
CA ASP A 209 -16.47 -9.06 5.96
C ASP A 209 -15.42 -8.25 5.20
N THR A 210 -14.87 -7.18 5.80
CA THR A 210 -13.79 -6.38 5.22
C THR A 210 -12.44 -6.90 5.71
N VAL A 211 -11.56 -7.29 4.79
CA VAL A 211 -10.23 -7.83 5.09
C VAL A 211 -9.16 -6.94 4.46
N LEU A 212 -8.37 -6.26 5.29
CA LEU A 212 -7.24 -5.47 4.83
C LEU A 212 -6.05 -6.38 4.52
N LEU A 213 -5.63 -6.41 3.26
CA LEU A 213 -4.40 -7.05 2.82
C LEU A 213 -3.20 -6.14 3.14
N ALA A 214 -2.88 -6.01 4.43
CA ALA A 214 -1.84 -5.16 5.00
C ALA A 214 -0.42 -5.78 4.96
N CYS A 215 -0.16 -6.62 3.97
CA CYS A 215 1.17 -6.99 3.49
C CYS A 215 1.12 -7.00 1.98
N THR A 216 2.06 -6.31 1.34
CA THR A 216 2.05 -6.03 -0.10
C THR A 216 2.27 -7.27 -0.97
N GLU A 217 2.66 -8.41 -0.38
CA GLU A 217 2.71 -9.71 -1.04
C GLU A 217 1.35 -10.41 -1.11
N LEU A 218 0.42 -10.14 -0.19
CA LEU A 218 -0.87 -10.83 -0.14
C LEU A 218 -1.75 -10.58 -1.38
N PRO A 219 -1.81 -9.36 -1.97
CA PRO A 219 -2.52 -9.13 -3.22
C PRO A 219 -1.96 -9.91 -4.42
N LEU A 220 -0.75 -10.46 -4.33
CA LEU A 220 -0.15 -11.28 -5.39
C LEU A 220 -0.71 -12.70 -5.41
N ILE A 221 -1.42 -13.11 -4.36
CA ILE A 221 -2.04 -14.43 -4.26
C ILE A 221 -3.42 -14.36 -4.94
N PRO A 222 -3.69 -15.16 -5.99
CA PRO A 222 -5.03 -15.27 -6.55
C PRO A 222 -5.96 -15.94 -5.53
N CYS A 223 -6.82 -15.13 -4.89
CA CYS A 223 -7.76 -15.61 -3.89
C CYS A 223 -9.20 -15.22 -4.28
N ALA A 224 -10.09 -16.20 -4.35
CA ALA A 224 -11.53 -15.92 -4.39
C ALA A 224 -11.92 -15.32 -3.03
N ALA A 225 -12.65 -14.21 -3.06
CA ALA A 225 -12.98 -13.49 -1.84
C ALA A 225 -13.97 -14.22 -0.91
N GLY A 226 -14.61 -15.30 -1.38
CA GLY A 226 -15.50 -16.14 -0.56
C GLY A 226 -16.70 -15.38 0.03
N GLY A 227 -17.10 -14.26 -0.58
CA GLY A 227 -18.13 -13.35 -0.06
C GLY A 227 -17.60 -12.18 0.79
N LYS A 228 -16.31 -12.19 1.15
CA LYS A 228 -15.62 -11.09 1.83
C LYS A 228 -15.17 -10.01 0.84
N ASP A 229 -14.89 -8.81 1.34
CA ASP A 229 -14.23 -7.73 0.61
C ASP A 229 -12.73 -7.74 0.95
N LEU A 230 -11.93 -8.30 0.06
CA LEU A 230 -10.46 -8.31 0.19
C LEU A 230 -9.91 -6.97 -0.30
N VAL A 231 -9.58 -6.09 0.63
CA VAL A 231 -9.10 -4.74 0.36
C VAL A 231 -7.60 -4.78 0.14
N ASP A 232 -7.21 -4.60 -1.11
CA ASP A 232 -5.83 -4.42 -1.53
C ASP A 232 -5.31 -3.03 -1.10
N VAL A 233 -4.56 -3.00 -0.01
CA VAL A 233 -3.98 -1.77 0.53
C VAL A 233 -2.99 -1.13 -0.46
N THR A 234 -2.25 -1.93 -1.24
CA THR A 234 -1.34 -1.41 -2.28
C THR A 234 -2.10 -0.65 -3.35
N ARG A 235 -3.28 -1.13 -3.75
CA ARG A 235 -4.16 -0.46 -4.71
C ARG A 235 -4.70 0.86 -4.16
N LEU A 236 -5.10 0.90 -2.88
CA LEU A 236 -5.51 2.16 -2.25
C LEU A 236 -4.38 3.20 -2.27
N LEU A 237 -3.15 2.78 -1.95
CA LEU A 237 -1.98 3.64 -1.99
C LEU A 237 -1.68 4.14 -3.41
N ALA A 238 -1.78 3.26 -4.41
CA ALA A 238 -1.63 3.63 -5.82
C ALA A 238 -2.66 4.68 -6.25
N ARG A 239 -3.93 4.52 -5.86
CA ARG A 239 -5.00 5.48 -6.15
C ARG A 239 -4.69 6.85 -5.55
N ALA A 240 -4.31 6.89 -4.28
CA ALA A 240 -3.97 8.15 -3.60
C ALA A 240 -2.78 8.87 -4.27
N LEU A 241 -1.77 8.13 -4.72
CA LEU A 241 -0.65 8.70 -5.48
C LEU A 241 -1.09 9.30 -6.81
N VAL A 242 -1.95 8.60 -7.55
CA VAL A 242 -2.46 9.07 -8.85
C VAL A 242 -3.34 10.28 -8.68
N GLU A 243 -4.24 10.30 -7.69
CA GLU A 243 -5.07 11.46 -7.38
C GLU A 243 -4.21 12.68 -7.05
N LYS A 244 -3.20 12.52 -6.18
CA LYS A 244 -2.23 13.58 -5.90
C LYS A 244 -1.43 13.96 -7.16
N SER A 245 -1.08 13.04 -8.04
CA SER A 245 -0.34 13.37 -9.26
C SER A 245 -1.16 14.16 -10.28
N VAL A 246 -2.42 13.77 -10.48
CA VAL A 246 -3.23 14.15 -11.63
C VAL A 246 -4.27 15.23 -11.31
N LEU A 247 -4.75 15.31 -10.07
CA LEU A 247 -5.79 16.26 -9.68
C LEU A 247 -5.19 17.57 -9.15
N ALA A 248 -5.82 18.68 -9.52
CA ALA A 248 -5.55 19.97 -8.90
C ALA A 248 -5.99 19.91 -7.43
N THR A 249 -5.12 20.28 -6.50
CA THR A 249 -5.53 20.46 -5.10
C THR A 249 -6.49 21.64 -5.04
N SER A 250 -7.72 21.40 -4.59
CA SER A 250 -8.60 22.49 -4.17
C SER A 250 -7.87 23.31 -3.09
N PRO A 251 -7.85 24.65 -3.16
CA PRO A 251 -7.27 25.45 -2.09
C PRO A 251 -8.00 25.08 -0.79
N SER A 252 -7.24 24.71 0.24
CA SER A 252 -7.76 24.47 1.58
C SER A 252 -8.56 25.70 2.00
N ARG A 253 -9.85 25.53 2.28
CA ARG A 253 -10.67 26.59 2.88
C ARG A 253 -10.20 26.90 4.29
#